data_AF-A0A392QN59-F1
#
_entry.id   AF-A0A392QN59-F1
#
_cell.length_a   1.000
_cell.length_b   1.000
_cell.length_c   1.000
_cell.angle_alpha   90.00
_cell.angle_beta   90.00
_cell.angle_gamma   90.00
#
_symmetry.space_group_name_H-M   'P 1'
#
loop_
_entity.id
_entity.type
_entity.pdbx_description
1 polymer ?
#
loop_
_entity_poly.entity_id
_entity_poly.type
_entity_poly.pdbx_seq_one_letter_code
_entity_poly.pdbx_strand_id
1 'polypeptide(L)'
;EVCCVHPGLKGISGYDDVIESWNFVWANYEFPLQIKLEDIKVHARGDMGYVTCMEFVKTKGGRWGGQFVTNVFEKIDGEWTQMILEALTYWLMDSDEVPPATGKT
;
A
#
# COMPACT_ATOMS: atom_id res chain seq x y z
N GLU A 1 5.33 3.28 -16.93
CA GLU A 1 4.48 2.07 -16.94
C GLU A 1 3.93 1.87 -15.53
N VAL A 2 2.67 1.44 -15.38
CA VAL A 2 2.05 1.24 -14.07
C VAL A 2 2.08 -0.24 -13.71
N CYS A 3 2.45 -0.58 -12.47
CA CYS A 3 2.32 -1.95 -11.97
C CYS A 3 1.90 -2.01 -10.49
N CYS A 4 1.29 -3.12 -10.12
CA CYS A 4 0.80 -3.39 -8.77
C CYS A 4 1.17 -4.82 -8.34
N VAL A 5 1.64 -4.97 -7.12
CA VAL A 5 1.76 -6.28 -6.45
C VAL A 5 0.85 -6.25 -5.23
N HIS A 6 -0.25 -6.99 -5.30
CA HIS A 6 -1.11 -7.22 -4.15
C HIS A 6 -0.46 -8.22 -3.19
N PRO A 7 -0.74 -8.10 -1.88
CA PRO A 7 -0.51 -9.13 -0.86
C PRO A 7 -0.43 -10.60 -1.33
N GLY A 8 0.78 -11.16 -1.43
CA GLY A 8 0.99 -12.58 -1.73
C GLY A 8 0.66 -13.02 -3.16
N LEU A 9 0.43 -12.07 -4.09
CA LEU A 9 0.11 -12.33 -5.49
C LEU A 9 1.28 -11.96 -6.42
N LYS A 10 1.17 -12.34 -7.69
CA LYS A 10 2.13 -11.93 -8.73
C LYS A 10 1.90 -10.47 -9.14
N GLY A 11 2.93 -9.85 -9.70
CA GLY A 11 2.82 -8.50 -10.25
C GLY A 11 1.86 -8.43 -11.44
N ILE A 12 1.09 -7.34 -11.46
CA ILE A 12 0.13 -6.94 -12.49
C ILE A 12 0.70 -5.68 -13.14
N SER A 13 0.74 -5.63 -14.47
CA SER A 13 1.27 -4.50 -15.23
C SER A 13 0.23 -3.97 -16.20
N GLY A 14 0.24 -2.66 -16.44
CA GLY A 14 -0.74 -1.98 -17.29
C GLY A 14 -1.84 -1.33 -16.45
N TYR A 15 -2.24 -0.12 -16.84
CA TYR A 15 -3.20 0.69 -16.06
C TYR A 15 -4.55 -0.01 -15.91
N ASP A 16 -5.12 -0.51 -17.00
CA ASP A 16 -6.45 -1.14 -16.99
C ASP A 16 -6.48 -2.39 -16.11
N ASP A 17 -5.49 -3.28 -16.25
CA ASP A 17 -5.38 -4.50 -15.45
C ASP A 17 -5.16 -4.19 -13.96
N VAL A 18 -4.36 -3.16 -13.65
CA VAL A 18 -4.15 -2.69 -12.28
C VAL A 18 -5.45 -2.15 -11.69
N ILE A 19 -6.20 -1.32 -12.42
CA ILE A 19 -7.48 -0.78 -11.94
C ILE A 19 -8.55 -1.87 -11.80
N GLU A 20 -8.61 -2.83 -12.73
CA GLU A 20 -9.51 -3.99 -12.62
C GLU A 20 -9.20 -4.82 -11.37
N SER A 21 -7.92 -5.06 -11.08
CA SER A 21 -7.51 -5.76 -9.87
C SER A 21 -7.98 -5.05 -8.59
N TRP A 22 -7.94 -3.71 -8.58
CA TRP A 22 -8.42 -2.91 -7.45
C TRP A 22 -9.93 -2.93 -7.31
N ASN A 23 -10.68 -2.91 -8.42
CA ASN A 23 -12.13 -3.08 -8.39
C ASN A 23 -12.52 -4.42 -7.75
N PHE A 24 -11.77 -5.49 -8.05
CA PHE A 24 -11.98 -6.79 -7.42
C PHE A 24 -11.66 -6.76 -5.91
N VAL A 25 -10.55 -6.14 -5.51
CA VAL A 25 -10.18 -6.00 -4.09
C VAL A 25 -11.25 -5.23 -3.32
N TRP A 26 -11.70 -4.09 -3.84
CA TRP A 26 -12.72 -3.26 -3.19
C TRP A 26 -14.09 -3.93 -3.11
N ALA A 27 -14.46 -4.73 -4.11
CA ALA A 27 -15.72 -5.48 -4.10
C ALA A 27 -15.82 -6.48 -2.94
N ASN A 28 -14.67 -6.89 -2.37
CA ASN A 28 -14.61 -7.82 -1.24
C ASN A 28 -14.60 -7.13 0.13
N TYR A 29 -14.65 -5.79 0.19
CA TYR A 29 -14.58 -5.04 1.43
C TYR A 29 -15.80 -4.15 1.67
N GLU A 30 -16.26 -4.11 2.92
CA GLU A 30 -17.19 -3.09 3.38
C GLU A 30 -16.45 -1.81 3.76
N PHE A 31 -16.83 -0.69 3.16
CA PHE A 31 -16.26 0.63 3.43
C PHE A 31 -16.98 1.37 4.57
N PRO A 32 -16.30 2.34 5.25
CA PRO A 32 -14.90 2.71 5.05
C PRO A 32 -13.93 1.72 5.71
N LEU A 33 -12.80 1.49 5.05
CA LEU A 33 -11.65 0.84 5.69
C LEU A 33 -11.02 1.80 6.70
N GLN A 34 -10.53 1.27 7.82
CA GLN A 34 -9.65 2.02 8.71
C GLN A 34 -8.21 1.75 8.28
N ILE A 35 -7.46 2.81 7.97
CA ILE A 35 -6.09 2.72 7.51
C ILE A 35 -5.21 3.53 8.45
N LYS A 36 -4.09 2.96 8.88
CA LYS A 36 -3.05 3.62 9.67
C LYS A 36 -1.70 3.39 9.01
N LEU A 37 -0.92 4.46 8.86
CA LEU A 37 0.43 4.41 8.31
C LEU A 37 1.45 4.67 9.43
N GLU A 38 2.52 3.87 9.45
CA GLU A 38 3.66 4.02 10.35
C GLU A 38 4.98 3.83 9.59
N ASP A 39 6.10 4.19 10.23
CA ASP A 39 7.45 4.03 9.68
C ASP A 39 7.63 4.57 8.25
N ILE A 40 6.97 5.70 7.98
CA ILE A 40 6.97 6.36 6.68
C ILE A 40 8.37 6.92 6.42
N LYS A 41 9.00 6.46 5.32
CA LYS A 41 10.26 7.00 4.80
C LYS A 41 10.04 7.47 3.38
N VAL A 42 10.47 8.70 3.09
CA VAL A 42 10.30 9.34 1.77
C VAL A 42 11.67 9.58 1.16
N HIS A 43 11.83 9.16 -0.09
CA HIS A 43 13.05 9.36 -0.86
C HIS A 43 12.68 9.94 -2.22
N ALA A 44 13.27 11.08 -2.59
CA ALA A 44 13.04 11.71 -3.88
C ALA A 44 14.37 12.18 -4.49
N ARG A 45 14.54 11.93 -5.79
CA ARG A 45 15.70 12.37 -6.57
C ARG A 45 15.30 12.66 -8.01
N GLY A 46 15.42 13.93 -8.42
CA GLY A 46 14.97 14.37 -9.73
C GLY A 46 13.45 14.17 -9.85
N ASP A 47 13.03 13.53 -10.94
CA ASP A 47 11.62 13.26 -11.24
C ASP A 47 11.15 11.89 -10.78
N MET A 48 11.95 11.19 -9.94
CA MET A 48 11.59 9.89 -9.38
C MET A 48 11.68 9.91 -7.86
N GLY A 49 10.77 9.20 -7.20
CA GLY A 49 10.76 9.06 -5.76
C GLY A 49 10.04 7.79 -5.32
N TYR A 50 10.24 7.40 -4.08
CA TYR A 50 9.47 6.34 -3.46
C TYR A 50 9.19 6.64 -1.99
N VAL A 51 8.10 6.07 -1.51
CA VAL A 51 7.70 6.08 -0.11
C VAL A 51 7.64 4.63 0.35
N THR A 52 8.35 4.31 1.43
CA THR A 52 8.14 3.05 2.15
C THR A 52 7.35 3.31 3.42
N CYS A 53 6.42 2.44 3.78
CA CYS A 53 5.71 2.53 5.05
C CYS A 53 5.24 1.15 5.54
N MET A 54 4.91 1.09 6.82
CA MET A 54 4.00 0.08 7.35
C MET A 54 2.57 0.59 7.18
N GLU A 55 1.78 -0.11 6.38
CA GLU A 55 0.35 0.13 6.24
C GLU A 55 -0.41 -0.89 7.07
N PHE A 56 -1.31 -0.42 7.92
CA PHE A 56 -2.25 -1.24 8.67
C PHE A 56 -3.66 -0.97 8.19
N VAL A 57 -4.40 -2.02 7.86
CA VAL A 57 -5.77 -1.96 7.34
C VAL A 57 -6.67 -2.78 8.25
N LYS A 58 -7.82 -2.22 8.62
CA LYS A 58 -8.88 -2.91 9.34
C LYS A 58 -10.19 -2.77 8.58
N THR A 59 -10.77 -3.92 8.26
CA THR A 59 -12.11 -4.04 7.68
C THR A 59 -13.17 -3.92 8.77
N LYS A 60 -14.41 -3.61 8.39
CA LYS A 60 -15.52 -3.52 9.34
C LYS A 60 -15.77 -4.87 10.03
N GLY A 61 -15.67 -4.88 11.36
CA GLY A 61 -15.80 -6.11 12.16
C GLY A 61 -14.60 -7.06 12.07
N GLY A 62 -13.60 -6.75 11.24
CA GLY A 62 -12.35 -7.49 11.15
C GLY A 62 -11.31 -7.01 12.15
N ARG A 63 -10.14 -7.63 12.09
CA ARG A 63 -8.94 -7.29 12.84
C ARG A 63 -8.01 -6.42 12.00
N TRP A 64 -7.02 -5.82 12.66
CA TRP A 64 -5.94 -5.12 11.96
C TRP A 64 -5.01 -6.13 11.30
N GLY A 65 -4.80 -5.96 9.99
CA GLY A 65 -3.73 -6.60 9.21
C GLY A 65 -2.67 -5.57 8.81
N GLY A 66 -1.40 -5.95 8.88
CA GLY A 66 -0.26 -5.09 8.53
C GLY A 66 0.50 -5.56 7.30
N GLN A 67 1.01 -4.63 6.51
CA GLN A 67 1.84 -4.87 5.32
C GLN A 67 2.94 -3.81 5.21
N PHE A 68 4.09 -4.20 4.68
CA PHE A 68 5.13 -3.26 4.31
C PHE A 68 4.96 -2.91 2.83
N VAL A 69 4.91 -1.61 2.54
CA VAL A 69 4.54 -1.11 1.23
C VAL A 69 5.65 -0.22 0.69
N THR A 70 5.97 -0.36 -0.60
CA THR A 70 6.78 0.59 -1.37
C THR A 70 5.92 1.19 -2.48
N ASN A 71 5.69 2.50 -2.40
CA ASN A 71 5.00 3.28 -3.42
C ASN A 71 6.04 4.06 -4.22
N VAL A 72 6.14 3.83 -5.53
CA VAL A 72 7.04 4.57 -6.42
C VAL A 72 6.25 5.62 -7.19
N PHE A 73 6.81 6.82 -7.27
CA PHE A 73 6.22 7.98 -7.90
C PHE A 73 7.15 8.53 -8.98
N GLU A 74 6.55 8.99 -10.07
CA GLU A 74 7.19 9.78 -11.11
C GLU A 74 6.60 11.18 -11.09
N LYS A 75 7.43 12.19 -11.30
CA LYS A 75 7.03 13.59 -11.37
C LYS A 75 6.77 13.97 -12.82
N ILE A 76 5.50 14.24 -13.15
CA ILE A 76 5.05 14.60 -14.50
C ILE A 76 4.50 16.02 -14.43
N ASP A 77 5.02 16.93 -15.24
CA ASP A 77 4.61 18.34 -15.29
C ASP A 77 4.59 19.06 -13.94
N GLY A 78 5.48 18.67 -13.03
CA GLY A 78 5.58 19.25 -11.69
C GLY A 78 4.84 18.48 -10.59
N GLU A 79 3.99 17.52 -10.97
CA GLU A 79 3.09 16.78 -10.08
C GLU A 79 3.55 15.32 -9.89
N TRP A 80 3.47 14.81 -8.66
CA TRP A 80 3.84 13.44 -8.36
C TRP A 80 2.69 12.48 -8.68
N THR A 81 2.92 11.56 -9.60
CA THR A 81 1.99 10.48 -9.98
C THR A 81 2.52 9.15 -9.48
N GLN A 82 1.68 8.35 -8.85
CA GLN A 82 2.07 7.00 -8.43
C GLN A 82 2.14 6.08 -9.65
N MET A 83 3.30 5.43 -9.82
CA MET A 83 3.57 4.53 -10.93
C MET A 83 3.57 3.08 -10.50
N ILE A 84 4.10 2.77 -9.31
CA ILE A 84 4.19 1.39 -8.82
C ILE A 84 3.68 1.34 -7.39
N LEU A 85 2.85 0.35 -7.11
CA LEU A 85 2.57 -0.09 -5.76
C LEU A 85 3.09 -1.51 -5.58
N GLU A 86 4.03 -1.70 -4.67
CA GLU A 86 4.42 -3.03 -4.20
C GLU A 86 4.04 -3.18 -2.73
N ALA A 87 3.04 -4.02 -2.45
CA ALA A 87 2.66 -4.40 -1.11
C ALA A 87 3.12 -5.83 -0.84
N LEU A 88 4.09 -6.00 0.07
CA LEU A 88 4.51 -7.30 0.56
C LEU A 88 3.76 -7.60 1.85
N THR A 89 2.91 -8.62 1.82
CA THR A 89 2.33 -9.17 3.04
C THR A 89 3.38 -9.97 3.77
N TYR A 90 3.94 -9.37 4.80
CA TYR A 90 4.36 -10.12 5.96
C TYR A 90 3.13 -10.23 6.86
N TRP A 91 2.77 -11.44 7.29
CA TRP A 91 1.81 -11.67 8.38
C TRP A 91 2.37 -11.10 9.68
N LEU A 92 2.48 -9.78 9.76
CA LEU A 92 3.11 -9.18 10.92
C LEU A 92 2.14 -9.19 12.08
N MET A 93 0.85 -8.89 11.90
CA MET A 93 -0.09 -8.81 13.02
C MET A 93 -1.52 -9.04 12.53
N ASP A 94 -2.22 -10.03 13.12
CA ASP A 94 -3.68 -10.09 13.19
C ASP A 94 -4.05 -9.70 14.63
N SER A 95 -4.55 -8.49 14.83
CA SER A 95 -4.76 -7.92 16.17
C SER A 95 -6.14 -7.27 16.30
N ASP A 96 -6.77 -7.48 17.47
CA ASP A 96 -8.00 -6.78 17.83
C ASP A 96 -7.75 -5.28 18.08
N GLU A 97 -6.55 -4.94 18.57
CA GLU A 97 -6.08 -3.58 18.86
C GLU A 97 -5.24 -2.99 17.73
N VAL A 98 -5.27 -1.65 17.60
CA VAL A 98 -4.40 -0.91 16.68
C VAL A 98 -2.95 -1.17 17.08
N PRO A 99 -2.08 -1.66 16.18
CA PRO A 99 -0.69 -1.90 16.50
C PRO A 99 -0.02 -0.64 17.06
N PRO A 100 0.75 -0.74 18.15
CA PRO A 100 1.53 0.38 18.65
C PRO A 100 2.61 0.72 17.63
N ALA A 101 2.91 2.01 17.48
CA ALA A 101 4.01 2.46 16.65
C ALA A 101 5.28 1.69 17.00
N THR A 102 5.75 0.85 16.09
CA THR A 102 7.01 0.12 16.27
C THR A 102 8.16 1.09 16.09
N GLY A 103 8.32 2.00 17.06
CA GLY A 103 9.50 2.82 17.19
C GLY A 103 10.69 1.96 17.58
N LYS A 104 11.30 1.28 16.60
CA LYS A 104 12.68 0.81 16.66
C LYS A 104 13.33 1.05 15.30
N THR A 105 14.14 2.11 15.31
CA THR A 105 15.16 2.50 14.34
C THR A 105 15.99 1.33 13.83
#